data_AF-A0A371DE23-F1
#
_entry.id   AF-A0A371DE23-F1
#
_cell.length_a   1.000
_cell.length_b   1.000
_cell.length_c   1.000
_cell.angle_alpha   90.00
_cell.angle_beta   90.00
_cell.angle_gamma   90.00
#
_symmetry.space_group_name_H-M   'P 1'
#
loop_
_entity.id
_entity.type
_entity.pdbx_description
1 polymer ?
#
loop_
_entity_poly.entity_id
_entity_poly.type
_entity_poly.pdbx_seq_one_letter_code
_entity_poly.pdbx_strand_id
1 'polypeptide(L)'
;MAPSVKDEALNALFPVPSPAPSPQSPARFPGITPDSAATLQKTLKDNHVKWHIFFNYKRFHNHASHQLLAIYHLEANGPLIEAAYEKQVKTQRDAFKSPQTISHDNFHEHLGDEDYYDAYLRFFTDILLNKGASATIEEYIFSPKANIEPPKPGQPPMQMVNRLLSGLLHPLIHTGYGAEFGLLGMFAEGLAQTAVHRVLAPALTPPSIMRYTTAAASDAANATVSRITSLFPSLVLDQLQRVVQPIKPGNSKSVHALSLVSRILKDDYYSYKTIALPPPQGSEEDTSLERVLHLRGDALVKLMDEWTVDGTNAQEVESKIEELFWTNATIYGVAGWGGRKHSKTGKFNGDFFLVHLVTSVLFLPSLVAYLSPTSINILLRTYLLNTLALYVARGRPALPIAEFFDCVSPSPSPPSKSETPADGTLNPENPTANPWLALVQSTVMHPDDHLCKLQRSLAHFASLYGTTQAGHFKDLGVELDGAEKLDGSLFVRVAGLTMDRLGWMREGEQEGEWDFDAFFHD
;
A
#
# COMPACT_ATOMS: atom_id res chain seq x y z
N MET A 1 -0.53 21.44 -29.68
CA MET A 1 -1.02 20.05 -29.82
C MET A 1 0.10 19.13 -29.39
N ALA A 2 -0.04 18.44 -28.26
CA ALA A 2 0.93 17.41 -27.87
C ALA A 2 0.91 16.30 -28.93
N PRO A 3 2.07 15.70 -29.30
CA PRO A 3 2.07 14.55 -30.20
C PRO A 3 1.31 13.42 -29.51
N SER A 4 0.24 12.94 -30.15
CA SER A 4 -0.56 11.86 -29.59
C SER A 4 0.31 10.62 -29.41
N VAL A 5 0.31 10.04 -28.21
CA VAL A 5 0.68 8.63 -28.06
C VAL A 5 -0.21 7.88 -29.04
N LYS A 6 0.40 7.12 -29.97
CA LYS A 6 -0.39 6.40 -30.98
C LYS A 6 -1.35 5.47 -30.25
N ASP A 7 -2.60 5.37 -30.72
CA ASP A 7 -3.64 4.54 -30.07
C ASP A 7 -3.19 3.10 -29.79
N GLU A 8 -2.35 2.54 -30.66
CA GLU A 8 -1.73 1.23 -30.47
C GLU A 8 -0.87 1.13 -29.20
N ALA A 9 -0.07 2.16 -28.90
CA ALA A 9 0.75 2.20 -27.68
C ALA A 9 -0.12 2.38 -26.42
N LEU A 10 -1.17 3.21 -26.47
CA LEU A 10 -2.13 3.32 -25.37
C LEU A 10 -2.87 2.01 -25.11
N ASN A 11 -3.19 1.26 -26.16
CA ASN A 11 -3.80 -0.07 -26.02
C ASN A 11 -2.85 -1.09 -25.38
N ALA A 12 -1.55 -1.02 -25.68
CA ALA A 12 -0.55 -1.87 -25.05
C ALA A 12 -0.29 -1.50 -23.57
N LEU A 13 -0.39 -0.21 -23.22
CA LEU A 13 -0.22 0.27 -21.85
C LEU A 13 -1.42 -0.04 -20.95
N PHE A 14 -2.63 0.02 -21.50
CA PHE A 14 -3.88 -0.22 -20.78
C PHE A 14 -4.71 -1.32 -21.46
N PRO A 15 -4.23 -2.57 -21.44
CA PRO A 15 -5.02 -3.72 -21.88
C PRO A 15 -6.18 -3.99 -20.91
N VAL A 16 -7.01 -4.98 -21.22
CA VAL A 16 -7.97 -5.49 -20.22
C VAL A 16 -7.15 -6.02 -19.04
N PRO A 17 -7.46 -5.64 -17.79
CA PRO A 17 -6.65 -6.05 -16.66
C PRO A 17 -6.49 -7.56 -16.51
N SER A 18 -5.25 -8.05 -16.37
CA SER A 18 -4.92 -9.47 -16.21
C SER A 18 -5.31 -10.01 -14.84
N PRO A 19 -5.48 -11.32 -14.63
CA PRO A 19 -5.54 -11.89 -13.28
C PRO A 19 -4.34 -11.46 -12.42
N ALA A 20 -4.54 -11.45 -11.11
CA ALA A 20 -3.49 -11.09 -10.16
C ALA A 20 -2.28 -12.04 -10.29
N PRO A 21 -1.04 -11.55 -10.11
CA PRO A 21 0.17 -12.29 -10.49
C PRO A 21 0.53 -13.44 -9.55
N SER A 22 -0.13 -13.55 -8.39
CA SER A 22 0.08 -14.63 -7.42
C SER A 22 -1.21 -14.93 -6.64
N PRO A 23 -1.37 -16.15 -6.08
CA PRO A 23 -2.52 -16.49 -5.23
C PRO A 23 -2.61 -15.64 -3.94
N GLN A 24 -1.50 -15.03 -3.53
CA GLN A 24 -1.45 -14.12 -2.39
C GLN A 24 -1.90 -12.70 -2.73
N SER A 25 -1.94 -12.35 -4.01
CA SER A 25 -2.41 -11.06 -4.48
C SER A 25 -3.94 -10.97 -4.41
N PRO A 26 -4.52 -9.76 -4.37
CA PRO A 26 -5.97 -9.57 -4.27
C PRO A 26 -6.74 -10.24 -5.40
N ALA A 27 -7.64 -11.16 -5.04
CA ALA A 27 -8.60 -11.75 -5.97
C ALA A 27 -9.75 -10.76 -6.20
N ARG A 28 -10.18 -10.62 -7.46
CA ARG A 28 -11.28 -9.71 -7.83
C ARG A 28 -12.63 -10.29 -7.40
N PHE A 29 -13.54 -9.41 -7.02
CA PHE A 29 -14.93 -9.77 -6.79
C PHE A 29 -15.61 -10.18 -8.15
N PRO A 30 -16.52 -11.18 -8.15
CA PRO A 30 -17.26 -11.65 -9.34
C PRO A 30 -18.37 -10.71 -9.90
N GLY A 31 -18.05 -9.82 -10.85
CA GLY A 31 -19.09 -8.99 -11.51
C GLY A 31 -18.62 -8.15 -12.69
N ILE A 32 -17.38 -8.35 -13.10
CA ILE A 32 -16.76 -7.63 -14.21
C ILE A 32 -17.41 -8.04 -15.53
N THR A 33 -17.80 -7.04 -16.31
CA THR A 33 -18.38 -7.19 -17.66
C THR A 33 -17.46 -6.60 -18.73
N PRO A 34 -17.61 -6.99 -20.01
CA PRO A 34 -16.92 -6.34 -21.13
C PRO A 34 -17.10 -4.82 -21.14
N ASP A 35 -18.30 -4.33 -20.80
CA ASP A 35 -18.61 -2.90 -20.73
C ASP A 35 -17.81 -2.20 -19.63
N SER A 36 -17.79 -2.75 -18.41
CA SER A 36 -17.00 -2.18 -17.30
C SER A 36 -15.50 -2.14 -17.61
N ALA A 37 -14.97 -3.18 -18.28
CA ALA A 37 -13.58 -3.23 -18.70
C ALA A 37 -13.26 -2.18 -19.77
N ALA A 38 -14.13 -2.03 -20.78
CA ALA A 38 -13.98 -1.01 -21.81
C ALA A 38 -14.02 0.41 -21.22
N THR A 39 -14.93 0.67 -20.28
CA THR A 39 -15.03 1.97 -19.59
C THR A 39 -13.80 2.26 -18.73
N LEU A 40 -13.29 1.27 -18.00
CA LEU A 40 -12.03 1.40 -17.26
C LEU A 40 -10.87 1.74 -18.20
N GLN A 41 -10.70 1.00 -19.31
CA GLN A 41 -9.63 1.27 -20.26
C GLN A 41 -9.73 2.68 -20.86
N LYS A 42 -10.95 3.12 -21.21
CA LYS A 42 -11.21 4.47 -21.72
C LYS A 42 -10.78 5.54 -20.71
N THR A 43 -11.22 5.42 -19.46
CA THR A 43 -10.95 6.42 -18.42
C THR A 43 -9.49 6.44 -17.98
N LEU A 44 -8.81 5.29 -17.90
CA LEU A 44 -7.37 5.22 -17.62
C LEU A 44 -6.53 5.85 -18.74
N LYS A 45 -6.85 5.58 -20.01
CA LYS A 45 -6.16 6.19 -21.15
C LYS A 45 -6.37 7.70 -21.19
N ASP A 46 -7.59 8.16 -20.90
CA ASP A 46 -7.89 9.59 -20.83
C ASP A 46 -7.08 10.27 -19.71
N ASN A 47 -6.99 9.63 -18.55
CA ASN A 47 -6.19 10.12 -17.42
C ASN A 47 -4.71 10.23 -17.76
N HIS A 48 -4.15 9.16 -18.32
CA HIS A 48 -2.74 9.06 -18.72
C HIS A 48 -2.31 10.17 -19.69
N VAL A 49 -3.21 10.57 -20.60
CA VAL A 49 -2.90 11.56 -21.64
C VAL A 49 -3.13 12.99 -21.14
N LYS A 50 -4.20 13.23 -20.38
CA LYS A 50 -4.63 14.60 -20.07
C LYS A 50 -4.04 15.16 -18.79
N TRP A 51 -3.82 14.33 -17.78
CA TRP A 51 -3.57 14.82 -16.43
C TRP A 51 -2.15 14.52 -15.96
N HIS A 52 -1.58 15.48 -15.25
CA HIS A 52 -0.32 15.31 -14.57
C HIS A 52 -0.49 14.31 -13.40
N ILE A 53 0.59 13.63 -12.99
CA ILE A 53 0.59 12.74 -11.83
C ILE A 53 0.38 13.47 -10.48
N PHE A 54 0.42 14.80 -10.51
CA PHE A 54 0.18 15.67 -9.36
C PHE A 54 -0.96 16.61 -9.72
N PHE A 55 -1.98 16.71 -8.88
CA PHE A 55 -3.13 17.57 -9.16
C PHE A 55 -2.90 19.04 -8.72
N ASN A 56 -1.80 19.32 -8.01
CA ASN A 56 -1.43 20.67 -7.62
C ASN A 56 0.10 20.86 -7.53
N TYR A 57 0.54 22.11 -7.37
CA TYR A 57 1.96 22.48 -7.21
C TYR A 57 2.53 22.21 -5.81
N LYS A 58 1.70 21.73 -4.87
CA LYS A 58 2.17 21.15 -3.60
C LYS A 58 2.53 19.66 -3.76
N ARG A 59 2.48 19.13 -4.99
CA ARG A 59 2.79 17.75 -5.36
C ARG A 59 1.88 16.72 -4.69
N PHE A 60 0.60 17.08 -4.48
CA PHE A 60 -0.41 16.08 -4.10
C PHE A 60 -0.79 15.24 -5.32
N HIS A 61 -0.93 13.93 -5.10
CA HIS A 61 -0.93 12.92 -6.15
C HIS A 61 -2.30 12.77 -6.81
N ASN A 62 -2.33 12.58 -8.12
CA ASN A 62 -3.56 12.26 -8.85
C ASN A 62 -4.04 10.84 -8.46
N HIS A 63 -5.23 10.76 -7.84
CA HIS A 63 -5.84 9.50 -7.39
C HIS A 63 -6.82 8.88 -8.36
N ALA A 64 -7.05 9.47 -9.54
CA ALA A 64 -8.08 9.00 -10.48
C ALA A 64 -7.91 7.52 -10.82
N SER A 65 -6.72 7.11 -11.29
CA SER A 65 -6.46 5.71 -11.62
C SER A 65 -6.56 4.78 -10.41
N HIS A 66 -6.18 5.25 -9.21
CA HIS A 66 -6.29 4.47 -7.98
C HIS A 66 -7.74 4.18 -7.62
N GLN A 67 -8.61 5.20 -7.65
CA GLN A 67 -10.03 5.03 -7.38
C GLN A 67 -10.67 4.10 -8.41
N LEU A 68 -10.43 4.33 -9.71
CA LEU A 68 -11.02 3.56 -10.80
C LEU A 68 -10.66 2.07 -10.71
N LEU A 69 -9.39 1.75 -10.45
CA LEU A 69 -8.95 0.37 -10.29
C LEU A 69 -9.46 -0.28 -9.00
N ALA A 70 -9.53 0.49 -7.90
CA ALA A 70 -10.08 -0.01 -6.64
C ALA A 70 -11.57 -0.34 -6.76
N ILE A 71 -12.38 0.54 -7.35
CA ILE A 71 -13.81 0.27 -7.53
C ILE A 71 -14.06 -0.77 -8.62
N TYR A 72 -13.23 -0.88 -9.65
CA TYR A 72 -13.30 -1.97 -10.62
C TYR A 72 -13.01 -3.34 -9.98
N HIS A 73 -12.06 -3.41 -9.05
CA HIS A 73 -11.83 -4.62 -8.25
C HIS A 73 -13.04 -5.01 -7.39
N LEU A 74 -13.81 -4.02 -6.94
CA LEU A 74 -15.09 -4.16 -6.23
C LEU A 74 -16.31 -4.22 -7.18
N GLU A 75 -16.08 -4.47 -8.48
CA GLU A 75 -17.12 -4.65 -9.52
C GLU A 75 -17.98 -3.43 -9.85
N ALA A 76 -17.44 -2.22 -9.76
CA ALA A 76 -18.12 -1.05 -10.29
C ALA A 76 -18.47 -1.24 -11.77
N ASN A 77 -19.73 -0.96 -12.14
CA ASN A 77 -20.15 -0.94 -13.53
C ASN A 77 -19.60 0.29 -14.28
N GLY A 78 -19.73 0.29 -15.61
CA GLY A 78 -19.25 1.41 -16.45
C GLY A 78 -19.73 2.80 -15.98
N PRO A 79 -21.03 3.02 -15.75
CA PRO A 79 -21.53 4.31 -15.27
C PRO A 79 -20.91 4.78 -13.95
N LEU A 80 -20.64 3.88 -13.01
CA LEU A 80 -20.03 4.23 -11.73
C LEU A 80 -18.54 4.56 -11.89
N ILE A 81 -17.82 3.85 -12.76
CA ILE A 81 -16.44 4.17 -13.14
C ILE A 81 -16.38 5.56 -13.80
N GLU A 82 -17.29 5.86 -14.73
CA GLU A 82 -17.38 7.19 -15.35
C GLU A 82 -17.69 8.29 -14.33
N ALA A 83 -18.66 8.07 -13.43
CA ALA A 83 -19.00 9.04 -12.40
C ALA A 83 -17.83 9.32 -11.44
N ALA A 84 -17.09 8.28 -11.04
CA ALA A 84 -15.89 8.43 -10.23
C ALA A 84 -14.80 9.22 -10.97
N TYR A 85 -14.58 8.92 -12.24
CA TYR A 85 -13.62 9.66 -13.07
C TYR A 85 -14.01 11.13 -13.22
N GLU A 86 -15.27 11.41 -13.54
CA GLU A 86 -15.81 12.77 -13.66
C GLU A 86 -15.70 13.58 -12.35
N LYS A 87 -15.82 12.94 -11.18
CA LYS A 87 -15.53 13.58 -9.89
C LYS A 87 -14.04 13.92 -9.80
N GLN A 88 -13.17 12.95 -10.04
CA GLN A 88 -11.72 13.07 -9.85
C GLN A 88 -11.08 14.11 -10.76
N VAL A 89 -11.51 14.22 -12.02
CA VAL A 89 -10.88 15.13 -13.00
C VAL A 89 -11.09 16.62 -12.71
N LYS A 90 -12.07 16.98 -11.87
CA LYS A 90 -12.42 18.39 -11.57
C LYS A 90 -11.30 19.18 -10.89
N THR A 91 -10.39 18.49 -10.21
CA THR A 91 -9.28 19.10 -9.47
C THR A 91 -7.92 18.82 -10.10
N GLN A 92 -7.87 18.10 -11.23
CA GLN A 92 -6.61 17.67 -11.83
C GLN A 92 -5.88 18.81 -12.53
N ARG A 93 -4.56 18.69 -12.57
CA ARG A 93 -3.67 19.58 -13.31
C ARG A 93 -3.42 19.00 -14.69
N ASP A 94 -3.49 19.82 -15.73
CA ASP A 94 -3.15 19.41 -17.08
C ASP A 94 -1.72 18.85 -17.17
N ALA A 95 -1.55 17.77 -17.92
CA ALA A 95 -0.25 17.29 -18.34
C ALA A 95 0.40 18.32 -19.27
N PHE A 96 1.71 18.49 -19.15
CA PHE A 96 2.48 19.38 -20.00
C PHE A 96 3.77 18.71 -20.46
N LYS A 97 4.34 19.23 -21.55
CA LYS A 97 5.56 18.68 -22.12
C LYS A 97 6.77 19.11 -21.30
N SER A 98 7.60 18.16 -20.91
CA SER A 98 8.84 18.46 -20.19
C SER A 98 9.85 19.28 -21.01
N PRO A 99 10.72 20.09 -20.36
CA PRO A 99 11.69 20.95 -21.04
C PRO A 99 12.67 20.20 -21.94
N GLN A 100 13.06 18.98 -21.55
CA GLN A 100 13.99 18.13 -22.27
C GLN A 100 13.61 16.65 -22.12
N THR A 101 13.99 15.82 -23.10
CA THR A 101 13.81 14.37 -23.07
C THR A 101 14.77 13.68 -22.11
N ILE A 102 14.30 12.61 -21.47
CA ILE A 102 15.13 11.70 -20.67
C ILE A 102 15.59 10.52 -21.54
N SER A 103 16.86 10.16 -21.42
CA SER A 103 17.55 9.03 -22.03
C SER A 103 18.35 8.30 -20.94
N HIS A 104 18.98 7.17 -21.31
CA HIS A 104 19.86 6.43 -20.39
C HIS A 104 21.01 7.29 -19.86
N ASP A 105 21.54 8.22 -20.66
CA ASP A 105 22.72 9.00 -20.31
C ASP A 105 22.41 10.14 -19.33
N ASN A 106 21.22 10.74 -19.42
CA ASN A 106 20.81 11.89 -18.59
C ASN A 106 19.72 11.55 -17.57
N PHE A 107 19.36 10.27 -17.39
CA PHE A 107 18.33 9.82 -16.43
C PHE A 107 18.48 10.41 -15.02
N HIS A 108 19.71 10.62 -14.57
CA HIS A 108 20.04 11.14 -13.24
C HIS A 108 19.89 12.66 -13.09
N GLU A 109 19.79 13.42 -14.17
CA GLU A 109 19.99 14.89 -14.15
C GLU A 109 18.80 15.65 -13.56
N HIS A 110 17.57 15.11 -13.65
CA HIS A 110 16.33 15.80 -13.28
C HIS A 110 15.51 15.07 -12.21
N LEU A 111 16.15 14.21 -11.43
CA LEU A 111 15.47 13.46 -10.37
C LEU A 111 14.95 14.39 -9.26
N GLY A 112 13.67 14.31 -8.93
CA GLY A 112 13.00 15.17 -7.96
C GLY A 112 12.35 16.43 -8.55
N ASP A 113 12.47 16.63 -9.87
CA ASP A 113 11.88 17.74 -10.60
C ASP A 113 10.57 17.31 -11.29
N GLU A 114 9.44 17.88 -10.86
CA GLU A 114 8.14 17.52 -11.42
C GLU A 114 7.96 17.98 -12.87
N ASP A 115 8.71 18.98 -13.33
CA ASP A 115 8.64 19.48 -14.70
C ASP A 115 9.12 18.42 -15.71
N TYR A 116 9.84 17.41 -15.24
CA TYR A 116 10.36 16.29 -16.03
C TYR A 116 9.49 15.03 -15.99
N TYR A 117 8.31 15.07 -15.35
CA TYR A 117 7.42 13.92 -15.26
C TYR A 117 7.06 13.33 -16.63
N ASP A 118 6.63 14.16 -17.58
CA ASP A 118 6.27 13.72 -18.94
C ASP A 118 7.45 13.07 -19.68
N ALA A 119 8.68 13.58 -19.49
CA ALA A 119 9.87 12.97 -20.06
C ALA A 119 10.21 11.61 -19.42
N TYR A 120 10.13 11.49 -18.10
CA TYR A 120 10.32 10.20 -17.42
C TYR A 120 9.21 9.20 -17.78
N LEU A 121 7.97 9.66 -17.94
CA LEU A 121 6.84 8.81 -18.36
C LEU A 121 7.09 8.19 -19.73
N ARG A 122 7.56 8.98 -20.71
CA ARG A 122 7.94 8.47 -22.04
C ARG A 122 9.11 7.50 -21.97
N PHE A 123 10.15 7.86 -21.21
CA PHE A 123 11.33 7.00 -21.01
C PHE A 123 10.94 5.61 -20.45
N PHE A 124 10.14 5.57 -19.38
CA PHE A 124 9.69 4.30 -18.80
C PHE A 124 8.69 3.56 -19.70
N THR A 125 7.82 4.28 -20.42
CA THR A 125 6.94 3.67 -21.43
C THR A 125 7.76 2.88 -22.46
N ASP A 126 8.80 3.49 -23.03
CA ASP A 126 9.64 2.85 -24.04
C ASP A 126 10.37 1.64 -23.46
N ILE A 127 10.93 1.73 -22.25
CA ILE A 127 11.64 0.61 -21.62
C ILE A 127 10.68 -0.53 -21.29
N LEU A 128 9.50 -0.24 -20.74
CA LEU A 128 8.52 -1.25 -20.35
C LEU A 128 7.97 -2.01 -21.55
N LEU A 129 7.68 -1.32 -22.67
CA LEU A 129 7.22 -1.96 -23.90
C LEU A 129 8.30 -2.86 -24.53
N ASN A 130 9.57 -2.56 -24.31
CA ASN A 130 10.69 -3.33 -24.88
C ASN A 130 11.20 -4.46 -23.97
N LYS A 131 11.33 -4.22 -22.67
CA LYS A 131 11.97 -5.13 -21.70
C LYS A 131 10.99 -5.78 -20.72
N GLY A 132 9.77 -5.25 -20.58
CA GLY A 132 8.79 -5.69 -19.60
C GLY A 132 9.05 -5.18 -18.17
N ALA A 133 8.06 -5.39 -17.29
CA ALA A 133 8.03 -4.82 -15.95
C ALA A 133 9.19 -5.27 -15.04
N SER A 134 9.46 -6.58 -14.95
CA SER A 134 10.50 -7.08 -14.05
C SER A 134 11.89 -6.55 -14.35
N ALA A 135 12.33 -6.64 -15.62
CA ALA A 135 13.64 -6.15 -16.00
C ALA A 135 13.78 -4.64 -15.75
N THR A 136 12.70 -3.88 -16.00
CA THR A 136 12.67 -2.44 -15.78
C THR A 136 12.81 -2.08 -14.30
N ILE A 137 12.05 -2.73 -13.41
CA ILE A 137 12.10 -2.43 -11.97
C ILE A 137 13.44 -2.84 -11.37
N GLU A 138 13.98 -4.00 -11.77
CA GLU A 138 15.31 -4.42 -11.32
C GLU A 138 16.39 -3.42 -11.73
N GLU A 139 16.36 -2.96 -12.98
CA GLU A 139 17.36 -2.03 -13.51
C GLU A 139 17.25 -0.62 -12.89
N TYR A 140 16.06 -0.05 -12.84
CA TYR A 140 15.87 1.37 -12.51
C TYR A 140 15.50 1.65 -11.05
N ILE A 141 15.08 0.63 -10.29
CA ILE A 141 14.71 0.80 -8.89
C ILE A 141 15.69 0.09 -7.96
N PHE A 142 16.01 -1.18 -8.18
CA PHE A 142 16.76 -1.99 -7.19
C PHE A 142 18.24 -2.20 -7.50
N SER A 143 18.71 -1.83 -8.69
CA SER A 143 20.10 -2.05 -9.07
C SER A 143 21.11 -1.23 -8.25
N PRO A 144 22.40 -1.62 -8.25
CA PRO A 144 23.47 -0.81 -7.70
C PRO A 144 23.54 0.59 -8.30
N LYS A 145 23.41 0.70 -9.62
CA LYS A 145 23.37 1.99 -10.35
C LYS A 145 22.22 2.88 -9.89
N ALA A 146 21.07 2.29 -9.57
CA ALA A 146 19.90 3.01 -9.09
C ALA A 146 20.06 3.58 -7.67
N ASN A 147 21.02 3.09 -6.87
CA ASN A 147 21.00 3.36 -5.42
C ASN A 147 22.33 3.65 -4.74
N ILE A 148 23.43 3.02 -5.15
CA ILE A 148 24.72 3.11 -4.44
C ILE A 148 25.84 3.66 -5.31
N GLU A 149 25.81 3.42 -6.63
CA GLU A 149 26.81 3.96 -7.53
C GLU A 149 26.45 5.40 -7.92
N PRO A 150 27.38 6.37 -7.79
CA PRO A 150 27.13 7.72 -8.24
C PRO A 150 27.03 7.74 -9.79
N PRO A 151 26.07 8.47 -10.36
CA PRO A 151 25.88 8.50 -11.82
C PRO A 151 27.05 9.17 -12.55
N LYS A 152 27.72 10.11 -11.88
CA LYS A 152 28.95 10.80 -12.34
C LYS A 152 29.85 11.07 -11.12
N PRO A 153 31.18 11.18 -11.28
CA PRO A 153 32.07 11.58 -10.20
C PRO A 153 31.61 12.88 -9.52
N GLY A 154 31.52 12.88 -8.20
CA GLY A 154 31.09 14.05 -7.40
C GLY A 154 29.58 14.24 -7.26
N GLN A 155 28.74 13.39 -7.86
CA GLN A 155 27.29 13.39 -7.67
C GLN A 155 26.87 12.37 -6.60
N PRO A 156 25.81 12.63 -5.81
CA PRO A 156 25.26 11.63 -4.90
C PRO A 156 24.56 10.50 -5.66
N PRO A 157 24.44 9.29 -5.07
CA PRO A 157 23.64 8.21 -5.63
C PRO A 157 22.16 8.62 -5.80
N MET A 158 21.49 8.02 -6.80
CA MET A 158 20.11 8.39 -7.17
C MET A 158 19.06 8.03 -6.11
N GLN A 159 19.31 6.98 -5.32
CA GLN A 159 18.46 6.49 -4.22
C GLN A 159 17.02 6.19 -4.66
N MET A 160 16.86 5.42 -5.73
CA MET A 160 15.54 5.16 -6.34
C MET A 160 14.60 4.35 -5.43
N VAL A 161 15.10 3.42 -4.61
CA VAL A 161 14.26 2.73 -3.60
C VAL A 161 13.69 3.73 -2.58
N ASN A 162 14.49 4.75 -2.21
CA ASN A 162 14.04 5.78 -1.28
C ASN A 162 12.88 6.57 -1.87
N ARG A 163 13.06 7.01 -3.12
CA ARG A 163 12.04 7.76 -3.87
C ARG A 163 10.78 6.94 -4.11
N LEU A 164 10.88 5.62 -4.24
CA LEU A 164 9.72 4.71 -4.40
C LEU A 164 8.81 4.76 -3.16
N LEU A 165 9.39 5.00 -1.98
CA LEU A 165 8.70 5.06 -0.70
C LEU A 165 8.26 6.49 -0.31
N SER A 166 8.63 7.50 -1.09
CA SER A 166 8.32 8.91 -0.83
C SER A 166 6.84 9.23 -1.04
N GLY A 167 6.42 10.38 -0.49
CA GLY A 167 5.07 10.93 -0.70
C GLY A 167 3.97 9.99 -0.24
N LEU A 168 4.07 9.44 0.98
CA LEU A 168 3.14 8.46 1.53
C LEU A 168 2.98 7.22 0.64
N LEU A 169 4.10 6.69 0.15
CA LEU A 169 4.17 5.44 -0.63
C LEU A 169 3.43 5.49 -1.98
N HIS A 170 3.03 6.66 -2.47
CA HIS A 170 2.26 6.76 -3.71
C HIS A 170 2.98 6.18 -4.94
N PRO A 171 4.30 6.37 -5.15
CA PRO A 171 4.98 5.71 -6.26
C PRO A 171 4.88 4.18 -6.16
N LEU A 172 5.12 3.61 -4.96
CA LEU A 172 4.92 2.19 -4.70
C LEU A 172 3.47 1.73 -4.95
N ILE A 173 2.47 2.49 -4.48
CA ILE A 173 1.05 2.20 -4.70
C ILE A 173 0.74 2.17 -6.19
N HIS A 174 1.22 3.17 -6.93
CA HIS A 174 0.96 3.32 -8.35
C HIS A 174 1.62 2.19 -9.16
N THR A 175 2.88 1.87 -8.88
CA THR A 175 3.58 0.70 -9.44
C THR A 175 2.90 -0.61 -9.02
N GLY A 176 2.38 -0.69 -7.80
CA GLY A 176 1.63 -1.81 -7.27
C GLY A 176 0.35 -2.10 -8.05
N TYR A 177 -0.41 -1.08 -8.44
CA TYR A 177 -1.55 -1.23 -9.35
C TYR A 177 -1.13 -1.79 -10.71
N GLY A 178 0.03 -1.37 -11.23
CA GLY A 178 0.60 -1.95 -12.45
C GLY A 178 0.88 -3.44 -12.30
N ALA A 179 1.46 -3.85 -11.18
CA ALA A 179 1.75 -5.25 -10.87
C ALA A 179 0.49 -6.10 -10.65
N GLU A 180 -0.49 -5.57 -9.93
CA GLU A 180 -1.72 -6.29 -9.59
C GLU A 180 -2.63 -6.49 -10.82
N PHE A 181 -2.77 -5.47 -11.67
CA PHE A 181 -3.69 -5.48 -12.80
C PHE A 181 -3.02 -5.79 -14.15
N GLY A 182 -1.70 -5.98 -14.17
CA GLY A 182 -0.93 -6.23 -15.40
C GLY A 182 -0.93 -5.03 -16.36
N LEU A 183 -0.89 -3.81 -15.82
CA LEU A 183 -1.01 -2.57 -16.60
C LEU A 183 0.35 -1.88 -16.73
N LEU A 184 0.97 -1.94 -17.91
CA LEU A 184 2.25 -1.28 -18.18
C LEU A 184 2.16 0.24 -18.07
N GLY A 185 1.00 0.84 -18.36
CA GLY A 185 0.75 2.27 -18.17
C GLY A 185 0.91 2.70 -16.71
N MET A 186 0.33 1.92 -15.78
CA MET A 186 0.49 2.15 -14.34
C MET A 186 1.94 1.92 -13.89
N PHE A 187 2.66 0.92 -14.44
CA PHE A 187 4.10 0.81 -14.18
C PHE A 187 4.86 2.06 -14.63
N ALA A 188 4.59 2.57 -15.84
CA ALA A 188 5.27 3.72 -16.40
C ALA A 188 5.02 4.99 -15.55
N GLU A 189 3.75 5.23 -15.20
CA GLU A 189 3.34 6.34 -14.35
C GLU A 189 3.97 6.26 -12.96
N GLY A 190 3.94 5.10 -12.29
CA GLY A 190 4.52 4.94 -10.96
C GLY A 190 6.05 5.06 -10.92
N LEU A 191 6.75 4.56 -11.93
CA LEU A 191 8.20 4.70 -12.06
C LEU A 191 8.61 6.14 -12.42
N ALA A 192 7.86 6.81 -13.28
CA ALA A 192 8.06 8.23 -13.55
C ALA A 192 7.77 9.09 -12.31
N GLN A 193 6.71 8.75 -11.57
CA GLN A 193 6.41 9.37 -10.28
C GLN A 193 7.56 9.18 -9.28
N THR A 194 8.16 7.99 -9.24
CA THR A 194 9.36 7.72 -8.44
C THR A 194 10.50 8.66 -8.82
N ALA A 195 10.78 8.84 -10.11
CA ALA A 195 11.87 9.70 -10.57
C ALA A 195 11.69 11.18 -10.17
N VAL A 196 10.46 11.69 -10.18
CA VAL A 196 10.16 13.10 -9.83
C VAL A 196 9.90 13.35 -8.34
N HIS A 197 9.85 12.30 -7.52
CA HIS A 197 9.81 12.44 -6.05
C HIS A 197 11.20 12.71 -5.48
N ARG A 198 11.27 13.54 -4.42
CA ARG A 198 12.53 13.76 -3.69
C ARG A 198 12.90 12.52 -2.86
N VAL A 199 14.17 12.42 -2.50
CA VAL A 199 14.63 11.52 -1.44
C VAL A 199 14.01 12.00 -0.13
N LEU A 200 13.35 11.10 0.60
CA LEU A 200 12.69 11.41 1.86
C LEU A 200 13.72 11.65 2.97
N ALA A 201 14.56 10.65 3.24
CA ALA A 201 15.69 10.75 4.15
C ALA A 201 16.66 9.58 3.90
N PRO A 202 17.99 9.77 3.95
CA PRO A 202 18.97 8.69 3.73
C PRO A 202 18.76 7.46 4.62
N ALA A 203 18.28 7.67 5.84
CA ALA A 203 18.05 6.61 6.81
C ALA A 203 17.01 5.57 6.38
N LEU A 204 16.12 5.87 5.42
CA LEU A 204 15.14 4.91 4.92
C LEU A 204 15.77 3.84 4.00
N THR A 205 16.93 4.14 3.43
CA THR A 205 17.71 3.23 2.56
C THR A 205 19.15 3.17 3.03
N PRO A 206 19.41 2.67 4.26
CA PRO A 206 20.73 2.69 4.88
C PRO A 206 21.68 1.72 4.14
N PRO A 207 23.00 1.94 4.19
CA PRO A 207 23.98 1.03 3.59
C PRO A 207 23.84 -0.44 4.04
N SER A 208 23.39 -0.68 5.28
CA SER A 208 23.15 -2.02 5.83
C SER A 208 22.05 -2.81 5.07
N ILE A 209 21.07 -2.11 4.50
CA ILE A 209 20.05 -2.70 3.63
C ILE A 209 20.51 -2.63 2.17
N MET A 210 21.10 -1.52 1.74
CA MET A 210 21.48 -1.34 0.34
C MET A 210 22.67 -2.21 -0.10
N ARG A 211 23.43 -2.81 0.83
CA ARG A 211 24.45 -3.84 0.50
C ARG A 211 23.90 -5.02 -0.29
N TYR A 212 22.59 -5.29 -0.17
CA TYR A 212 21.93 -6.35 -0.91
C TYR A 212 21.81 -6.00 -2.41
N THR A 213 21.81 -4.73 -2.82
CA THR A 213 21.65 -4.34 -4.24
C THR A 213 22.68 -4.99 -5.17
N THR A 214 23.92 -5.20 -4.73
CA THR A 214 24.97 -5.85 -5.54
C THR A 214 24.62 -7.30 -5.87
N ALA A 215 24.00 -8.03 -4.94
CA ALA A 215 23.53 -9.39 -5.18
C ALA A 215 22.24 -9.43 -6.03
N ALA A 216 21.39 -8.40 -5.95
CA ALA A 216 20.18 -8.30 -6.78
C ALA A 216 20.49 -8.28 -8.28
N ALA A 217 21.55 -7.56 -8.69
CA ALA A 217 21.95 -7.51 -10.10
C ALA A 217 22.37 -8.89 -10.64
N SER A 218 23.09 -9.70 -9.85
CA SER A 218 23.43 -11.07 -10.23
C SER A 218 22.22 -12.01 -10.21
N ASP A 219 21.33 -11.86 -9.22
CA ASP A 219 20.15 -12.70 -9.09
C ASP A 219 19.15 -12.46 -10.22
N ALA A 220 18.94 -11.22 -10.63
CA ALA A 220 18.05 -10.88 -11.75
C ALA A 220 18.52 -11.52 -13.07
N ALA A 221 19.83 -11.54 -13.32
CA ALA A 221 20.42 -12.22 -14.47
C ALA A 221 20.15 -13.74 -14.43
N ASN A 222 20.21 -14.36 -13.24
CA ASN A 222 19.99 -15.79 -13.04
C ASN A 222 18.49 -16.17 -13.03
N ALA A 223 17.62 -15.32 -12.48
CA ALA A 223 16.17 -15.55 -12.36
C ALA A 223 15.45 -15.60 -13.71
N THR A 224 16.01 -14.94 -14.73
CA THR A 224 15.54 -15.03 -16.13
C THR A 224 15.54 -16.48 -16.65
N VAL A 225 16.36 -17.36 -16.07
CA VAL A 225 16.47 -18.79 -16.44
C VAL A 225 15.47 -19.67 -15.66
N SER A 226 15.04 -19.27 -14.46
CA SER A 226 14.23 -20.12 -13.55
C SER A 226 12.72 -19.82 -13.52
N ARG A 227 12.26 -18.68 -14.05
CA ARG A 227 10.82 -18.31 -14.00
C ARG A 227 9.86 -19.22 -14.77
N ILE A 228 10.38 -20.16 -15.57
CA ILE A 228 9.59 -21.17 -16.28
C ILE A 228 9.05 -22.26 -15.31
N THR A 229 9.58 -22.40 -14.09
CA THR A 229 9.23 -23.54 -13.21
C THR A 229 8.32 -23.24 -12.00
N SER A 230 8.11 -21.98 -11.59
CA SER A 230 7.38 -21.66 -10.35
C SER A 230 5.92 -21.18 -10.52
N LEU A 231 5.39 -21.17 -11.75
CA LEU A 231 4.04 -20.67 -12.06
C LEU A 231 2.94 -21.76 -12.09
N PHE A 232 3.20 -22.98 -11.62
CA PHE A 232 2.16 -24.01 -11.48
C PHE A 232 1.70 -24.14 -10.01
N PRO A 233 0.38 -24.04 -9.74
CA PRO A 233 -0.15 -23.98 -8.39
C PRO A 233 -0.14 -25.34 -7.68
N SER A 234 0.52 -25.42 -6.52
CA SER A 234 0.33 -26.46 -5.50
C SER A 234 -0.84 -26.15 -4.54
N LEU A 235 -1.80 -25.31 -4.97
CA LEU A 235 -2.86 -24.75 -4.12
C LEU A 235 -3.69 -25.80 -3.36
N VAL A 236 -3.87 -27.00 -3.92
CA VAL A 236 -4.64 -28.07 -3.25
C VAL A 236 -3.80 -28.83 -2.21
N LEU A 237 -2.49 -28.97 -2.42
CA LEU A 237 -1.63 -29.72 -1.50
C LEU A 237 -1.19 -28.87 -0.31
N ASP A 238 -0.91 -27.57 -0.53
CA ASP A 238 -0.52 -26.64 0.53
C ASP A 238 -1.68 -26.29 1.48
N GLN A 239 -2.91 -26.16 0.98
CA GLN A 239 -4.07 -25.98 1.85
C GLN A 239 -4.31 -27.22 2.74
N LEU A 240 -4.13 -28.43 2.20
CA LEU A 240 -4.19 -29.67 2.98
C LEU A 240 -3.03 -29.76 4.00
N GLN A 241 -1.82 -29.31 3.65
CA GLN A 241 -0.70 -29.26 4.60
C GLN A 241 -0.89 -28.23 5.72
N ARG A 242 -1.50 -27.07 5.45
CA ARG A 242 -1.84 -26.08 6.48
C ARG A 242 -2.90 -26.58 7.47
N VAL A 243 -3.83 -27.43 7.03
CA VAL A 243 -4.85 -28.05 7.90
C VAL A 243 -4.28 -29.25 8.69
N VAL A 244 -3.33 -29.98 8.12
CA VAL A 244 -2.77 -31.22 8.72
C VAL A 244 -1.52 -30.96 9.56
N GLN A 245 -0.80 -29.87 9.33
CA GLN A 245 0.32 -29.45 10.18
C GLN A 245 0.11 -28.01 10.65
N PRO A 246 0.00 -27.76 11.98
CA PRO A 246 0.27 -26.42 12.47
C PRO A 246 1.65 -26.04 11.96
N ILE A 247 1.78 -24.82 11.43
CA ILE A 247 3.09 -24.23 11.11
C ILE A 247 3.92 -24.40 12.37
N LYS A 248 4.82 -25.40 12.37
CA LYS A 248 5.87 -25.44 13.39
C LYS A 248 6.61 -24.13 13.15
N PRO A 249 6.75 -23.25 14.16
CA PRO A 249 7.60 -22.09 14.01
C PRO A 249 8.94 -22.65 13.54
N GLY A 250 9.32 -22.33 12.29
CA GLY A 250 10.69 -22.51 11.89
C GLY A 250 11.53 -21.86 12.97
N ASN A 251 12.71 -22.40 13.26
CA ASN A 251 13.70 -21.77 14.15
C ASN A 251 14.23 -20.44 13.55
N SER A 252 13.35 -19.59 13.03
CA SER A 252 13.62 -18.23 12.70
C SER A 252 13.74 -17.47 14.01
N LYS A 253 14.96 -17.01 14.29
CA LYS A 253 15.24 -16.06 15.37
C LYS A 253 14.69 -14.65 15.05
N SER A 254 13.94 -14.49 13.95
CA SER A 254 13.41 -13.21 13.50
C SER A 254 12.30 -12.75 14.44
N VAL A 255 12.43 -11.52 14.95
CA VAL A 255 11.40 -10.90 15.78
C VAL A 255 10.19 -10.56 14.91
N HIS A 256 8.98 -10.76 15.42
CA HIS A 256 7.75 -10.37 14.71
C HIS A 256 7.59 -8.84 14.66
N ALA A 257 7.08 -8.28 13.56
CA ALA A 257 6.93 -6.82 13.38
C ALA A 257 6.13 -6.13 14.52
N LEU A 258 5.02 -6.71 14.97
CA LEU A 258 4.25 -6.21 16.13
C LEU A 258 5.05 -6.12 17.44
N SER A 259 6.06 -6.99 17.66
CA SER A 259 6.94 -6.89 18.83
C SER A 259 7.84 -5.65 18.74
N LEU A 260 8.29 -5.27 17.52
CA LEU A 260 9.03 -4.04 17.31
C LEU A 260 8.15 -2.80 17.57
N VAL A 261 6.88 -2.85 17.16
CA VAL A 261 5.90 -1.80 17.47
C VAL A 261 5.73 -1.64 18.98
N SER A 262 5.62 -2.74 19.73
CA SER A 262 5.54 -2.74 21.19
C SER A 262 6.76 -2.10 21.86
N ARG A 263 7.97 -2.41 21.37
CA ARG A 263 9.22 -1.80 21.88
C ARG A 263 9.23 -0.29 21.66
N ILE A 264 8.85 0.17 20.46
CA ILE A 264 8.72 1.59 20.14
C ILE A 264 7.67 2.27 21.02
N LEU A 265 6.52 1.61 21.23
CA LEU A 265 5.43 2.13 22.04
C LEU A 265 5.88 2.36 23.49
N LYS A 266 6.68 1.45 24.05
CA LYS A 266 7.17 1.46 25.45
C LYS A 266 8.39 2.35 25.68
N ASP A 267 9.04 2.85 24.64
CA ASP A 267 10.28 3.61 24.74
C ASP A 267 10.06 5.11 24.48
N ASP A 268 10.22 5.92 25.53
CA ASP A 268 10.08 7.38 25.49
C ASP A 268 11.06 8.07 24.53
N TYR A 269 12.14 7.38 24.11
CA TYR A 269 13.03 7.85 23.05
C TYR A 269 12.29 8.12 21.73
N TYR A 270 11.21 7.38 21.46
CA TYR A 270 10.35 7.56 20.28
C TYR A 270 9.12 8.44 20.54
N SER A 271 9.05 9.11 21.69
CA SER A 271 7.92 9.98 22.00
C SER A 271 7.89 11.25 21.16
N TYR A 272 6.67 11.71 20.83
CA TYR A 272 6.47 12.98 20.14
C TYR A 272 7.11 14.15 20.90
N LYS A 273 7.16 14.08 22.25
CA LYS A 273 7.83 15.06 23.10
C LYS A 273 9.34 15.09 22.91
N THR A 274 10.01 13.92 22.95
CA THR A 274 11.48 13.86 22.82
C THR A 274 11.96 14.10 21.39
N ILE A 275 11.10 13.90 20.40
CA ILE A 275 11.36 14.22 18.99
C ILE A 275 10.98 15.69 18.69
N ALA A 276 10.20 16.33 19.55
CA ALA A 276 9.55 17.62 19.31
C ALA A 276 8.70 17.58 18.03
N LEU A 277 7.64 16.78 18.08
CA LEU A 277 6.58 16.73 17.07
C LEU A 277 5.34 17.50 17.55
N PRO A 278 4.65 18.25 16.66
CA PRO A 278 4.98 18.46 15.24
C PRO A 278 6.32 19.22 15.08
N PRO A 279 6.97 19.14 13.91
CA PRO A 279 8.23 19.86 13.68
C PRO A 279 8.14 21.33 14.09
N PRO A 280 9.15 21.87 14.81
CA PRO A 280 9.14 23.27 15.21
C PRO A 280 9.05 24.20 14.00
N GLN A 281 8.41 25.36 14.18
CA GLN A 281 8.34 26.36 13.12
C GLN A 281 9.75 26.76 12.65
N GLY A 282 10.01 26.69 11.34
CA GLY A 282 11.31 27.02 10.74
C GLY A 282 12.32 25.87 10.73
N SER A 283 11.92 24.63 11.06
CA SER A 283 12.76 23.45 10.82
C SER A 283 13.05 23.23 9.33
N GLU A 284 14.22 22.68 9.02
CA GLU A 284 14.56 22.28 7.64
C GLU A 284 13.73 21.08 7.16
N GLU A 285 13.15 20.29 8.08
CA GLU A 285 12.24 19.19 7.74
C GLU A 285 10.80 19.70 7.57
N ASP A 286 10.19 19.37 6.43
CA ASP A 286 8.83 19.80 6.09
C ASP A 286 7.74 18.94 6.75
N THR A 287 8.10 17.73 7.18
CA THR A 287 7.14 16.73 7.69
C THR A 287 7.61 16.06 8.97
N SER A 288 6.65 15.60 9.79
CA SER A 288 6.93 14.76 10.97
C SER A 288 7.72 13.50 10.61
N LEU A 289 7.47 12.92 9.44
CA LEU A 289 8.16 11.71 8.99
C LEU A 289 9.63 11.97 8.68
N GLU A 290 9.95 13.05 7.97
CA GLU A 290 11.34 13.45 7.68
C GLU A 290 12.09 13.74 8.98
N ARG A 291 11.45 14.45 9.92
CA ARG A 291 12.03 14.73 11.23
C ARG A 291 12.32 13.45 12.03
N VAL A 292 11.41 12.49 12.03
CA VAL A 292 11.64 11.17 12.66
C VAL A 292 12.80 10.45 11.99
N LEU A 293 12.83 10.40 10.67
CA LEU A 293 13.91 9.70 9.95
C LEU A 293 15.27 10.38 10.15
N HIS A 294 15.32 11.71 10.26
CA HIS A 294 16.56 12.42 10.58
C HIS A 294 17.01 12.14 12.02
N LEU A 295 16.11 12.27 13.00
CA LEU A 295 16.48 12.21 14.43
C LEU A 295 16.54 10.81 15.02
N ARG A 296 15.85 9.84 14.40
CA ARG A 296 15.65 8.48 14.92
C ARG A 296 15.90 7.38 13.87
N GLY A 297 16.20 7.75 12.63
CA GLY A 297 16.39 6.81 11.53
C GLY A 297 17.39 5.70 11.84
N ASP A 298 18.60 6.05 12.30
CA ASP A 298 19.62 5.05 12.64
C ASP A 298 19.17 4.06 13.73
N ALA A 299 18.38 4.53 14.71
CA ALA A 299 17.85 3.67 15.76
C ALA A 299 16.75 2.73 15.21
N LEU A 300 15.89 3.24 14.34
CA LEU A 300 14.88 2.42 13.65
C LEU A 300 15.52 1.39 12.70
N VAL A 301 16.61 1.77 12.02
CA VAL A 301 17.39 0.86 11.16
C VAL A 301 17.96 -0.31 11.95
N LYS A 302 18.43 -0.09 13.18
CA LYS A 302 18.94 -1.19 14.04
C LYS A 302 17.87 -2.23 14.36
N LEU A 303 16.59 -1.84 14.44
CA LEU A 303 15.50 -2.80 14.63
C LEU A 303 15.36 -3.77 13.43
N MET A 304 15.81 -3.35 12.23
CA MET A 304 15.79 -4.18 11.03
C MET A 304 16.85 -5.30 11.05
N ASP A 305 17.79 -5.27 11.99
CA ASP A 305 18.74 -6.38 12.19
C ASP A 305 18.05 -7.60 12.85
N GLU A 306 16.97 -7.35 13.61
CA GLU A 306 16.19 -8.38 14.31
C GLU A 306 15.01 -8.91 13.48
N TRP A 307 14.52 -8.12 12.51
CA TRP A 307 13.49 -8.54 11.55
C TRP A 307 14.16 -8.98 10.24
N THR A 308 14.47 -10.27 10.15
CA THR A 308 15.09 -10.86 8.95
C THR A 308 14.06 -11.26 7.91
N VAL A 309 14.48 -11.23 6.65
CA VAL A 309 13.77 -11.75 5.48
C VAL A 309 14.78 -12.56 4.69
N ASP A 310 14.40 -13.76 4.27
CA ASP A 310 15.05 -14.53 3.21
C ASP A 310 14.17 -14.55 1.96
N GLY A 311 14.44 -13.65 1.02
CA GLY A 311 13.73 -13.57 -0.25
C GLY A 311 13.83 -14.80 -1.16
N THR A 312 14.72 -15.77 -0.85
CA THR A 312 14.78 -17.04 -1.60
C THR A 312 13.77 -18.08 -1.10
N ASN A 313 13.26 -17.87 0.12
CA ASN A 313 12.27 -18.72 0.76
C ASN A 313 10.87 -18.14 0.58
N ALA A 314 10.11 -18.70 -0.38
CA ALA A 314 8.78 -18.22 -0.68
C ALA A 314 7.88 -18.19 0.58
N GLN A 315 7.85 -19.26 1.37
CA GLN A 315 7.01 -19.33 2.58
C GLN A 315 7.40 -18.26 3.62
N GLU A 316 8.67 -17.92 3.75
CA GLU A 316 9.10 -16.83 4.62
C GLU A 316 8.68 -15.46 4.08
N VAL A 317 8.80 -15.22 2.77
CA VAL A 317 8.29 -13.99 2.13
C VAL A 317 6.79 -13.85 2.34
N GLU A 318 6.03 -14.92 2.13
CA GLU A 318 4.59 -14.99 2.40
C GLU A 318 4.28 -14.60 3.85
N SER A 319 4.97 -15.22 4.81
CA SER A 319 4.79 -14.96 6.24
C SER A 319 5.18 -13.52 6.61
N LYS A 320 6.25 -12.97 6.04
CA LYS A 320 6.70 -11.59 6.32
C LYS A 320 5.73 -10.55 5.76
N ILE A 321 5.07 -10.83 4.63
CA ILE A 321 3.99 -9.98 4.12
C ILE A 321 2.75 -10.07 5.03
N GLU A 322 2.40 -11.26 5.51
CA GLU A 322 1.33 -11.44 6.50
C GLU A 322 1.59 -10.61 7.77
N GLU A 323 2.81 -10.66 8.32
CA GLU A 323 3.19 -9.84 9.49
C GLU A 323 2.94 -8.35 9.24
N LEU A 324 3.21 -7.86 8.03
CA LEU A 324 2.99 -6.46 7.66
C LEU A 324 1.50 -6.12 7.51
N PHE A 325 0.67 -7.04 7.02
CA PHE A 325 -0.79 -6.84 6.97
C PHE A 325 -1.37 -6.67 8.37
N TRP A 326 -1.02 -7.57 9.30
CA TRP A 326 -1.45 -7.51 10.69
C TRP A 326 -0.93 -6.25 11.38
N THR A 327 0.34 -5.91 11.16
CA THR A 327 0.96 -4.72 11.76
C THR A 327 0.27 -3.44 11.31
N ASN A 328 0.07 -3.25 10.01
CA ASN A 328 -0.54 -2.04 9.47
C ASN A 328 -2.04 -1.93 9.82
N ALA A 329 -2.78 -3.04 9.78
CA ALA A 329 -4.20 -3.06 10.20
C ALA A 329 -4.35 -2.76 11.69
N THR A 330 -3.45 -3.27 12.54
CA THR A 330 -3.44 -3.00 13.98
C THR A 330 -3.11 -1.53 14.26
N ILE A 331 -2.07 -0.99 13.62
CA ILE A 331 -1.67 0.42 13.76
C ILE A 331 -2.79 1.36 13.34
N TYR A 332 -3.42 1.14 12.19
CA TYR A 332 -4.50 2.01 11.74
C TYR A 332 -5.77 1.83 12.57
N GLY A 333 -6.22 0.58 12.73
CA GLY A 333 -7.52 0.27 13.32
C GLY A 333 -7.58 0.36 14.84
N VAL A 334 -6.64 -0.29 15.55
CA VAL A 334 -6.66 -0.30 17.02
C VAL A 334 -6.23 1.06 17.57
N ALA A 335 -5.22 1.69 16.98
CA ALA A 335 -4.77 3.00 17.41
C ALA A 335 -5.77 4.11 17.06
N GLY A 336 -6.38 4.07 15.88
CA GLY A 336 -7.47 4.98 15.50
C GLY A 336 -8.68 4.86 16.43
N TRP A 337 -9.02 3.65 16.85
CA TRP A 337 -10.07 3.43 17.84
C TRP A 337 -9.65 3.91 19.24
N GLY A 338 -8.43 3.65 19.68
CA GLY A 338 -7.91 4.17 20.96
C GLY A 338 -7.92 5.71 21.02
N GLY A 339 -7.47 6.36 19.95
CA GLY A 339 -7.41 7.81 19.83
C GLY A 339 -8.77 8.50 19.68
N ARG A 340 -9.89 7.77 19.58
CA ARG A 340 -11.25 8.33 19.59
C ARG A 340 -11.50 9.26 20.79
N LYS A 341 -10.84 8.98 21.92
CA LYS A 341 -10.96 9.76 23.17
C LYS A 341 -10.44 11.20 23.01
N HIS A 342 -9.58 11.44 22.02
CA HIS A 342 -8.96 12.73 21.74
C HIS A 342 -9.28 13.25 20.32
N SER A 343 -10.08 12.51 19.54
CA SER A 343 -10.53 12.97 18.23
C SER A 343 -11.55 14.09 18.38
N LYS A 344 -11.59 15.02 17.42
CA LYS A 344 -12.52 16.16 17.43
C LYS A 344 -14.00 15.74 17.48
N THR A 345 -14.31 14.55 16.96
CA THR A 345 -15.66 14.02 16.86
C THR A 345 -16.03 13.09 18.02
N GLY A 346 -15.05 12.68 18.85
CA GLY A 346 -15.23 11.59 19.82
C GLY A 346 -15.45 10.21 19.18
N LYS A 347 -15.40 10.11 17.86
CA LYS A 347 -15.55 8.87 17.07
C LYS A 347 -14.18 8.31 16.68
N PHE A 348 -14.18 7.14 16.05
CA PHE A 348 -12.99 6.51 15.47
C PHE A 348 -12.11 7.54 14.74
N ASN A 349 -10.83 7.61 15.07
CA ASN A 349 -9.87 8.48 14.37
C ASN A 349 -9.40 7.75 13.11
N GLY A 350 -9.94 8.15 11.96
CA GLY A 350 -9.50 7.67 10.66
C GLY A 350 -8.29 8.46 10.20
N ASP A 351 -7.11 8.15 10.76
CA ASP A 351 -5.89 8.92 10.45
C ASP A 351 -5.50 8.77 8.98
N PHE A 352 -5.52 9.91 8.26
CA PHE A 352 -5.25 9.97 6.83
C PHE A 352 -3.86 9.46 6.46
N PHE A 353 -2.88 9.51 7.36
CA PHE A 353 -1.53 9.06 7.07
C PHE A 353 -1.38 7.55 7.31
N LEU A 354 -1.94 7.03 8.41
CA LEU A 354 -1.88 5.61 8.75
C LEU A 354 -2.70 4.74 7.80
N VAL A 355 -3.79 5.25 7.21
CA VAL A 355 -4.55 4.49 6.20
C VAL A 355 -3.68 4.10 5.00
N HIS A 356 -2.68 4.93 4.65
CA HIS A 356 -1.77 4.66 3.54
C HIS A 356 -0.91 3.40 3.77
N LEU A 357 -0.65 3.02 5.03
CA LEU A 357 0.02 1.78 5.37
C LEU A 357 -0.85 0.57 4.99
N VAL A 358 -2.15 0.64 5.26
CA VAL A 358 -3.09 -0.44 4.95
C VAL A 358 -3.33 -0.54 3.43
N THR A 359 -3.47 0.60 2.75
CA THR A 359 -3.75 0.62 1.31
C THR A 359 -2.52 0.27 0.46
N SER A 360 -1.31 0.54 0.95
CA SER A 360 -0.07 0.24 0.21
C SER A 360 0.43 -1.19 0.43
N VAL A 361 0.27 -1.75 1.64
CA VAL A 361 0.79 -3.09 1.95
C VAL A 361 0.12 -4.15 1.06
N LEU A 362 -1.14 -3.89 0.66
CA LEU A 362 -1.90 -4.71 -0.27
C LEU A 362 -1.13 -5.10 -1.54
N PHE A 363 -0.23 -4.23 -2.02
CA PHE A 363 0.51 -4.44 -3.26
C PHE A 363 1.79 -5.28 -3.09
N LEU A 364 2.25 -5.55 -1.87
CA LEU A 364 3.48 -6.33 -1.66
C LEU A 364 3.44 -7.71 -2.33
N PRO A 365 2.38 -8.54 -2.18
CA PRO A 365 2.28 -9.83 -2.89
C PRO A 365 2.37 -9.71 -4.41
N SER A 366 1.85 -8.61 -4.97
CA SER A 366 1.89 -8.37 -6.41
C SER A 366 3.25 -7.90 -6.88
N LEU A 367 3.91 -7.02 -6.12
CA LEU A 367 5.25 -6.53 -6.44
C LEU A 367 6.31 -7.63 -6.34
N VAL A 368 6.30 -8.45 -5.27
CA VAL A 368 7.31 -9.51 -5.09
C VAL A 368 7.29 -10.54 -6.23
N ALA A 369 6.15 -10.73 -6.90
CA ALA A 369 6.06 -11.60 -8.09
C ALA A 369 6.92 -11.12 -9.27
N TYR A 370 7.31 -9.85 -9.29
CA TYR A 370 8.16 -9.26 -10.34
C TYR A 370 9.63 -9.16 -9.94
N LEU A 371 9.97 -9.38 -8.67
CA LEU A 371 11.28 -9.10 -8.08
C LEU A 371 12.14 -10.37 -7.92
N SER A 372 13.44 -10.18 -7.90
CA SER A 372 14.44 -11.15 -7.47
C SER A 372 14.40 -11.31 -5.94
N PRO A 373 14.86 -12.46 -5.41
CA PRO A 373 14.98 -12.68 -3.97
C PRO A 373 15.64 -11.51 -3.21
N THR A 374 16.70 -10.96 -3.79
CA THR A 374 17.44 -9.88 -3.13
C THR A 374 16.71 -8.54 -3.18
N SER A 375 16.00 -8.23 -4.27
CA SER A 375 15.13 -7.05 -4.34
C SER A 375 13.92 -7.17 -3.40
N ILE A 376 13.40 -8.38 -3.17
CA ILE A 376 12.38 -8.67 -2.15
C ILE A 376 12.90 -8.32 -0.75
N ASN A 377 14.14 -8.73 -0.42
CA ASN A 377 14.75 -8.40 0.87
C ASN A 377 14.83 -6.88 1.11
N ILE A 378 15.20 -6.11 0.07
CA ILE A 378 15.28 -4.65 0.15
C ILE A 378 13.88 -4.06 0.33
N LEU A 379 12.92 -4.46 -0.52
CA LEU A 379 11.55 -3.94 -0.48
C LEU A 379 10.91 -4.16 0.89
N LEU A 380 10.91 -5.39 1.40
CA LEU A 380 10.20 -5.72 2.64
C LEU A 380 10.83 -5.03 3.87
N ARG A 381 12.16 -4.98 3.96
CA ARG A 381 12.85 -4.31 5.07
C ARG A 381 12.65 -2.79 5.04
N THR A 382 12.77 -2.17 3.88
CA THR A 382 12.55 -0.72 3.75
C THR A 382 11.08 -0.33 3.94
N TYR A 383 10.15 -1.21 3.55
CA TYR A 383 8.73 -1.03 3.81
C TYR A 383 8.41 -1.07 5.31
N LEU A 384 8.90 -2.08 6.06
CA LEU A 384 8.72 -2.13 7.51
C LEU A 384 9.33 -0.90 8.19
N LEU A 385 10.53 -0.49 7.79
CA LEU A 385 11.18 0.71 8.30
C LEU A 385 10.31 1.96 8.09
N ASN A 386 9.68 2.09 6.91
CA ASN A 386 8.73 3.17 6.62
C ASN A 386 7.49 3.09 7.54
N THR A 387 6.91 1.90 7.72
CA THR A 387 5.79 1.66 8.64
C THR A 387 6.13 2.13 10.06
N LEU A 388 7.27 1.72 10.61
CA LEU A 388 7.67 2.08 11.97
C LEU A 388 7.95 3.58 12.09
N ALA A 389 8.63 4.18 11.10
CA ALA A 389 8.90 5.61 11.08
C ALA A 389 7.60 6.43 11.01
N LEU A 390 6.62 6.02 10.20
CA LEU A 390 5.34 6.69 10.10
C LEU A 390 4.52 6.54 11.38
N TYR A 391 4.51 5.35 12.00
CA TYR A 391 3.87 5.14 13.29
C TYR A 391 4.41 6.10 14.37
N VAL A 392 5.75 6.25 14.46
CA VAL A 392 6.39 7.22 15.35
C VAL A 392 6.04 8.66 14.97
N ALA A 393 6.06 8.99 13.68
CA ALA A 393 5.75 10.33 13.17
C ALA A 393 4.30 10.77 13.43
N ARG A 394 3.39 9.81 13.57
CA ARG A 394 1.99 10.05 13.98
C ARG A 394 1.80 10.07 15.50
N GLY A 395 2.87 9.93 16.27
CA GLY A 395 2.86 10.06 17.72
C GLY A 395 2.81 8.74 18.47
N ARG A 396 3.12 7.61 17.81
CA ARG A 396 3.11 6.24 18.38
C ARG A 396 1.84 5.95 19.21
N PRO A 397 0.63 6.15 18.65
CA PRO A 397 -0.61 6.03 19.40
C PRO A 397 -0.77 4.69 20.11
N ALA A 398 -1.40 4.72 21.28
CA ALA A 398 -1.65 3.53 22.08
C ALA A 398 -2.45 2.48 21.33
N LEU A 399 -2.18 1.20 21.63
CA LEU A 399 -2.84 0.05 21.03
C LEU A 399 -3.66 -0.71 22.09
N PRO A 400 -4.85 -0.21 22.49
CA PRO A 400 -5.68 -0.87 23.50
C PRO A 400 -6.40 -2.10 22.91
N ILE A 401 -5.65 -3.14 22.53
CA ILE A 401 -6.15 -4.29 21.79
C ILE A 401 -7.29 -5.00 22.53
N ALA A 402 -7.11 -5.31 23.82
CA ALA A 402 -8.15 -5.99 24.58
C ALA A 402 -9.45 -5.19 24.62
N GLU A 403 -9.38 -3.88 24.96
CA GLU A 403 -10.54 -2.98 25.00
C GLU A 403 -11.21 -2.88 23.60
N PHE A 404 -10.42 -2.84 22.52
CA PHE A 404 -10.93 -2.81 21.15
C PHE A 404 -11.76 -4.05 20.83
N PHE A 405 -11.27 -5.25 21.13
CA PHE A 405 -12.00 -6.50 20.85
C PHE A 405 -13.24 -6.67 21.72
N ASP A 406 -13.21 -6.16 22.95
CA ASP A 406 -14.35 -6.18 23.86
C ASP A 406 -15.46 -5.17 23.47
N CYS A 407 -15.11 -4.06 22.80
CA CYS A 407 -16.05 -2.94 22.55
C CYS A 407 -16.47 -2.74 21.10
N VAL A 408 -15.67 -3.16 20.11
CA VAL A 408 -16.02 -3.00 18.69
C VAL A 408 -16.89 -4.18 18.26
N SER A 409 -17.84 -4.00 17.33
CA SER A 409 -18.63 -5.12 16.81
C SER A 409 -17.89 -5.80 15.64
N PRO A 410 -17.82 -7.14 15.58
CA PRO A 410 -17.37 -7.87 14.39
C PRO A 410 -18.44 -7.95 13.29
N SER A 411 -19.63 -7.41 13.54
CA SER A 411 -20.76 -7.42 12.62
C SER A 411 -21.23 -5.99 12.37
N PRO A 412 -20.41 -5.15 11.69
CA PRO A 412 -20.86 -3.82 11.29
C PRO A 412 -22.02 -3.95 10.32
N SER A 413 -22.99 -3.05 10.46
CA SER A 413 -24.20 -3.04 9.66
C SER A 413 -24.53 -1.61 9.24
N PRO A 414 -25.06 -1.41 8.03
CA PRO A 414 -25.57 -0.12 7.61
C PRO A 414 -26.63 0.41 8.57
N PRO A 415 -26.84 1.75 8.62
CA PRO A 415 -27.96 2.32 9.36
C PRO A 415 -29.27 1.74 8.82
N SER A 416 -30.08 1.22 9.74
CA SER A 416 -31.29 0.44 9.46
C SER A 416 -32.24 1.14 8.48
N LYS A 417 -32.55 0.46 7.36
CA LYS A 417 -33.88 0.51 6.75
C LYS A 417 -34.48 -0.87 6.96
N SER A 418 -35.45 -0.95 7.86
CA SER A 418 -36.10 -2.19 8.27
C SER A 418 -36.87 -2.82 7.11
N GLU A 419 -36.22 -3.71 6.35
CA GLU A 419 -36.93 -4.65 5.50
C GLU A 419 -37.32 -5.86 6.36
N THR A 420 -38.63 -6.12 6.48
CA THR A 420 -39.13 -7.31 7.18
C THR A 420 -38.84 -8.54 6.32
N PRO A 421 -38.03 -9.50 6.81
CA PRO A 421 -37.77 -10.72 6.05
C PRO A 421 -39.07 -11.49 5.79
N ALA A 422 -39.21 -12.03 4.57
CA ALA A 422 -40.37 -12.84 4.21
C ALA A 422 -40.35 -14.20 4.94
N ASP A 423 -41.53 -14.80 5.10
CA ASP A 423 -41.69 -16.13 5.66
C ASP A 423 -40.82 -17.16 4.92
N GLY A 424 -40.09 -17.99 5.67
CA GLY A 424 -39.15 -18.96 5.12
C GLY A 424 -37.72 -18.45 4.91
N THR A 425 -37.43 -17.17 5.18
CA THR A 425 -36.06 -16.64 5.20
C THR A 425 -35.21 -17.34 6.27
N LEU A 426 -33.99 -17.75 5.91
CA LEU A 426 -33.04 -18.32 6.87
C LEU A 426 -32.49 -17.21 7.78
N ASN A 427 -32.53 -17.41 9.10
CA ASN A 427 -32.02 -16.49 10.11
C ASN A 427 -32.57 -15.05 9.99
N PRO A 428 -33.91 -14.85 10.03
CA PRO A 428 -34.54 -13.56 9.79
C PRO A 428 -34.15 -12.49 10.82
N GLU A 429 -33.72 -12.90 12.02
CA GLU A 429 -33.24 -12.01 13.08
C GLU A 429 -31.84 -11.41 12.78
N ASN A 430 -31.12 -11.93 11.79
CA ASN A 430 -29.83 -11.41 11.33
C ASN A 430 -29.81 -11.26 9.80
N PRO A 431 -30.41 -10.20 9.26
CA PRO A 431 -30.50 -9.98 7.82
C PRO A 431 -29.14 -9.70 7.16
N THR A 432 -28.08 -9.41 7.92
CA THR A 432 -26.72 -9.18 7.41
C THR A 432 -25.78 -10.30 7.84
N ALA A 433 -26.00 -11.50 7.30
CA ALA A 433 -25.21 -12.68 7.64
C ALA A 433 -23.71 -12.54 7.31
N ASN A 434 -23.36 -11.75 6.29
CA ASN A 434 -21.99 -11.41 5.95
C ASN A 434 -21.81 -9.89 5.90
N PRO A 435 -21.18 -9.26 6.91
CA PRO A 435 -20.98 -7.82 6.97
C PRO A 435 -20.18 -7.26 5.78
N TRP A 436 -19.28 -8.06 5.17
CA TRP A 436 -18.50 -7.63 4.01
C TRP A 436 -19.38 -7.29 2.81
N LEU A 437 -20.51 -7.98 2.61
CA LEU A 437 -21.40 -7.70 1.49
C LEU A 437 -21.99 -6.29 1.60
N ALA A 438 -22.43 -5.89 2.80
CA ALA A 438 -22.95 -4.55 3.03
C ALA A 438 -21.84 -3.47 2.93
N LEU A 439 -20.68 -3.74 3.50
CA LEU A 439 -19.52 -2.84 3.44
C LEU A 439 -19.08 -2.59 1.99
N VAL A 440 -18.89 -3.64 1.19
CA VAL A 440 -18.48 -3.54 -0.22
C VAL A 440 -19.54 -2.82 -1.04
N GLN A 441 -20.82 -3.16 -0.86
CA GLN A 441 -21.92 -2.52 -1.58
C GLN A 441 -22.03 -1.02 -1.30
N SER A 442 -21.73 -0.58 -0.08
CA SER A 442 -21.74 0.83 0.29
C SER A 442 -20.47 1.53 -0.22
N THR A 443 -19.33 0.86 -0.10
CA THR A 443 -18.01 1.35 -0.52
C THR A 443 -17.95 1.66 -2.01
N VAL A 444 -18.47 0.76 -2.87
CA VAL A 444 -18.32 0.90 -4.32
C VAL A 444 -18.97 2.19 -4.85
N MET A 445 -20.03 2.67 -4.16
CA MET A 445 -20.75 3.91 -4.47
C MET A 445 -20.23 5.13 -3.70
N HIS A 446 -19.31 4.94 -2.75
CA HIS A 446 -18.79 6.01 -1.93
C HIS A 446 -17.80 6.87 -2.72
N PRO A 447 -17.88 8.20 -2.63
CA PRO A 447 -17.14 9.07 -3.52
C PRO A 447 -15.70 9.37 -3.03
N ASP A 448 -15.36 9.05 -1.79
CA ASP A 448 -13.98 9.08 -1.25
C ASP A 448 -13.11 7.95 -1.84
N ASP A 449 -11.96 8.30 -2.42
CA ASP A 449 -11.07 7.35 -3.08
C ASP A 449 -10.23 6.50 -2.10
N HIS A 450 -10.02 6.97 -0.88
CA HIS A 450 -9.25 6.27 0.14
C HIS A 450 -10.04 5.12 0.75
N LEU A 451 -11.36 5.27 0.91
CA LEU A 451 -12.24 4.25 1.44
C LEU A 451 -12.22 2.99 0.58
N CYS A 452 -12.38 3.10 -0.75
CA CYS A 452 -12.40 1.92 -1.59
C CYS A 452 -11.06 1.18 -1.62
N LYS A 453 -9.93 1.92 -1.55
CA LYS A 453 -8.59 1.36 -1.37
C LYS A 453 -8.46 0.61 -0.04
N LEU A 454 -8.99 1.18 1.05
CA LEU A 454 -8.91 0.55 2.37
C LEU A 454 -9.77 -0.71 2.45
N GLN A 455 -11.03 -0.62 2.02
CA GLN A 455 -12.02 -1.69 2.19
C GLN A 455 -11.65 -2.93 1.38
N ARG A 456 -11.17 -2.74 0.14
CA ARG A 456 -10.63 -3.86 -0.64
C ARG A 456 -9.39 -4.51 0.02
N SER A 457 -8.56 -3.70 0.68
CA SER A 457 -7.37 -4.22 1.38
C SER A 457 -7.77 -5.10 2.56
N LEU A 458 -8.64 -4.58 3.43
CA LEU A 458 -9.10 -5.32 4.60
C LEU A 458 -9.92 -6.56 4.22
N ALA A 459 -10.73 -6.49 3.15
CA ALA A 459 -11.47 -7.65 2.64
C ALA A 459 -10.53 -8.75 2.14
N HIS A 460 -9.45 -8.38 1.44
CA HIS A 460 -8.41 -9.32 1.02
C HIS A 460 -7.75 -9.98 2.23
N PHE A 461 -7.32 -9.20 3.23
CA PHE A 461 -6.70 -9.74 4.44
C PHE A 461 -7.65 -10.69 5.19
N ALA A 462 -8.93 -10.34 5.26
CA ALA A 462 -9.96 -11.19 5.85
C ALA A 462 -10.16 -12.51 5.07
N SER A 463 -10.04 -12.51 3.75
CA SER A 463 -10.14 -13.74 2.95
C SER A 463 -8.98 -14.71 3.19
N LEU A 464 -7.80 -14.19 3.54
CA LEU A 464 -6.61 -14.98 3.81
C LEU A 464 -6.53 -15.42 5.28
N TYR A 465 -6.86 -14.50 6.20
CA TYR A 465 -6.53 -14.62 7.62
C TYR A 465 -7.74 -14.46 8.55
N GLY A 466 -8.95 -14.41 8.01
CA GLY A 466 -10.19 -14.26 8.79
C GLY A 466 -10.50 -15.43 9.74
N THR A 467 -9.87 -16.60 9.53
CA THR A 467 -9.99 -17.78 10.41
C THR A 467 -8.94 -17.81 11.52
N THR A 468 -8.04 -16.83 11.58
CA THR A 468 -7.02 -16.74 12.64
C THR A 468 -7.71 -16.62 13.99
N GLN A 469 -7.37 -17.53 14.91
CA GLN A 469 -7.98 -17.59 16.24
C GLN A 469 -7.23 -16.67 17.23
N ALA A 470 -7.96 -16.15 18.21
CA ALA A 470 -7.36 -15.52 19.38
C ALA A 470 -6.36 -16.49 20.05
N GLY A 471 -5.24 -15.95 20.53
CA GLY A 471 -4.12 -16.71 21.07
C GLY A 471 -3.01 -17.01 20.06
N HIS A 472 -3.28 -16.94 18.75
CA HIS A 472 -2.27 -17.23 17.71
C HIS A 472 -0.99 -16.40 17.87
N PHE A 473 -1.11 -15.09 18.06
CA PHE A 473 0.06 -14.20 18.22
C PHE A 473 0.82 -14.42 19.53
N LYS A 474 0.14 -14.89 20.58
CA LYS A 474 0.79 -15.30 21.82
C LYS A 474 1.63 -16.56 21.60
N ASP A 475 1.12 -17.52 20.84
CA ASP A 475 1.84 -18.75 20.49
C ASP A 475 3.06 -18.48 19.59
N LEU A 476 2.99 -17.44 18.75
CA LEU A 476 4.12 -16.91 17.99
C LEU A 476 5.14 -16.13 18.85
N GLY A 477 4.85 -15.89 20.13
CA GLY A 477 5.73 -15.12 21.02
C GLY A 477 5.74 -13.61 20.73
N VAL A 478 4.65 -13.07 20.17
CA VAL A 478 4.53 -11.62 19.94
C VAL A 478 4.46 -10.88 21.28
N GLU A 479 5.38 -9.94 21.48
CA GLU A 479 5.56 -9.19 22.72
C GLU A 479 4.74 -7.90 22.72
N LEU A 480 3.44 -7.97 22.44
CA LEU A 480 2.54 -6.80 22.42
C LEU A 480 1.37 -7.01 23.38
N ASP A 481 1.10 -6.03 24.23
CA ASP A 481 0.09 -6.13 25.28
C ASP A 481 -1.30 -6.32 24.65
N GLY A 482 -1.99 -7.41 25.02
CA GLY A 482 -3.29 -7.78 24.46
C GLY A 482 -3.24 -8.54 23.12
N ALA A 483 -2.05 -8.86 22.60
CA ALA A 483 -1.91 -9.62 21.35
C ALA A 483 -2.63 -10.98 21.36
N GLU A 484 -2.85 -11.58 22.54
CA GLU A 484 -3.64 -12.80 22.69
C GLU A 484 -5.12 -12.64 22.30
N LYS A 485 -5.62 -11.41 22.19
CA LYS A 485 -6.99 -11.11 21.74
C LYS A 485 -7.08 -10.84 20.24
N LEU A 486 -5.96 -10.61 19.55
CA LEU A 486 -5.97 -10.40 18.10
C LEU A 486 -6.47 -11.67 17.41
N ASP A 487 -7.50 -11.52 16.58
CA ASP A 487 -8.05 -12.58 15.75
C ASP A 487 -8.47 -12.04 14.37
N GLY A 488 -8.90 -12.94 13.48
CA GLY A 488 -9.29 -12.64 12.09
C GLY A 488 -10.43 -11.62 11.95
N SER A 489 -11.20 -11.35 13.01
CA SER A 489 -12.25 -10.33 13.00
C SER A 489 -11.71 -8.89 13.09
N LEU A 490 -10.40 -8.69 13.32
CA LEU A 490 -9.76 -7.37 13.25
C LEU A 490 -10.16 -6.62 11.97
N PHE A 491 -10.03 -7.28 10.82
CA PHE A 491 -10.20 -6.62 9.52
C PHE A 491 -11.62 -6.09 9.32
N VAL A 492 -12.65 -6.87 9.67
CA VAL A 492 -14.06 -6.45 9.52
C VAL A 492 -14.44 -5.37 10.53
N ARG A 493 -13.89 -5.43 11.75
CA ARG A 493 -14.09 -4.40 12.79
C ARG A 493 -13.55 -3.06 12.31
N VAL A 494 -12.33 -3.05 11.77
CA VAL A 494 -11.67 -1.83 11.25
C VAL A 494 -12.38 -1.29 10.00
N ALA A 495 -12.83 -2.18 9.13
CA ALA A 495 -13.65 -1.84 7.96
C ALA A 495 -14.96 -1.14 8.39
N GLY A 496 -15.66 -1.70 9.38
CA GLY A 496 -16.86 -1.12 9.96
C GLY A 496 -16.64 0.27 10.55
N LEU A 497 -15.64 0.41 11.44
CA LEU A 497 -15.29 1.68 12.05
C LEU A 497 -14.95 2.77 11.03
N THR A 498 -14.28 2.40 9.92
CA THR A 498 -13.95 3.37 8.89
C THR A 498 -15.18 3.75 8.06
N MET A 499 -16.06 2.79 7.76
CA MET A 499 -17.33 3.09 7.09
C MET A 499 -18.20 4.02 7.95
N ASP A 500 -18.33 3.74 9.26
CA ASP A 500 -19.05 4.62 10.19
C ASP A 500 -18.42 6.02 10.30
N ARG A 501 -17.11 6.13 10.09
CA ARG A 501 -16.36 7.40 10.16
C ARG A 501 -16.56 8.27 8.93
N LEU A 502 -16.63 7.67 7.74
CA LEU A 502 -16.80 8.37 6.46
C LEU A 502 -18.26 8.40 5.98
N GLY A 503 -19.14 7.64 6.62
CA GLY A 503 -20.57 7.65 6.38
C GLY A 503 -21.02 6.55 5.41
N TRP A 504 -22.11 5.90 5.77
CA TRP A 504 -22.89 5.01 4.91
C TRP A 504 -23.68 5.83 3.87
N MET A 505 -22.98 6.46 2.94
CA MET A 505 -23.57 7.44 2.00
C MET A 505 -24.63 6.84 1.09
N ARG A 506 -24.46 5.59 0.66
CA ARG A 506 -25.49 4.86 -0.13
C ARG A 506 -26.80 4.74 0.67
N GLU A 507 -26.69 4.59 1.98
CA GLU A 507 -27.81 4.39 2.89
C GLU A 507 -28.45 5.72 3.33
N GLY A 508 -27.76 6.85 3.13
CA GLY A 508 -28.27 8.21 3.31
C GLY A 508 -27.50 9.05 4.33
N GLU A 509 -26.37 8.58 4.85
CA GLU A 509 -25.51 9.40 5.70
C GLU A 509 -24.73 10.43 4.88
N GLN A 510 -24.24 11.47 5.56
CA GLN A 510 -23.38 12.48 4.93
C GLN A 510 -21.94 11.97 4.79
N GLU A 511 -21.22 12.48 3.79
CA GLU A 511 -19.79 12.24 3.64
C GLU A 511 -19.04 12.77 4.88
N GLY A 512 -18.33 11.88 5.55
CA GLY A 512 -17.41 12.18 6.63
C GLY A 512 -16.01 12.49 6.10
N GLU A 513 -15.15 12.94 6.99
CA GLU A 513 -13.78 13.37 6.66
C GLU A 513 -12.74 12.49 7.35
N TRP A 514 -11.57 12.36 6.72
CA TRP A 514 -10.38 11.79 7.36
C TRP A 514 -9.79 12.72 8.42
N ASP A 515 -9.12 12.15 9.41
CA ASP A 515 -8.45 12.89 10.48
C ASP A 515 -6.99 13.18 10.08
N PHE A 516 -6.59 14.45 10.12
CA PHE A 516 -5.21 14.88 9.79
C PHE A 516 -4.37 15.19 11.03
N ASP A 517 -5.02 15.42 12.18
CA ASP A 517 -4.34 15.68 13.45
C ASP A 517 -3.66 14.40 13.94
N ALA A 518 -2.40 14.52 14.35
CA ALA A 518 -1.63 13.40 14.88
C ALA A 518 -2.00 13.10 16.34
N PHE A 519 -1.53 11.98 16.86
CA PHE A 519 -1.78 11.52 18.22
C PHE A 519 -0.80 12.14 19.23
N PHE A 520 -0.61 13.46 19.17
CA PHE A 520 0.30 14.20 20.06
C PHE A 520 -0.40 14.61 21.36
N HIS A 521 -0.84 13.60 22.10
CA HIS A 521 -1.49 13.73 23.40
C HIS A 521 -0.98 12.64 24.34
N ASP A 522 -1.12 12.89 25.65
CA ASP A 522 -0.75 11.95 26.71
C ASP A 522 -1.88 10.99 27.07
#